data_AF-A0A8T7IU80-F1
#
_entry.id   AF-A0A8T7IU80-F1
#
_cell.length_a   1.000
_cell.length_b   1.000
_cell.length_c   1.000
_cell.angle_alpha   90.00
_cell.angle_beta   90.00
_cell.angle_gamma   90.00
#
_symmetry.space_group_name_H-M   'P 1'
#
loop_
_entity.id
_entity.type
_entity.pdbx_description
1 polymer ?
#
loop_
_entity_poly.entity_id
_entity_poly.type
_entity_poly.pdbx_seq_one_letter_code
_entity_poly.pdbx_strand_id
1 'polypeptide(L)'
;EWGQEQWVRDARIAQIYEGTNGIQAQDLVKRKVITDQGETLFALLDEFAGTTSDSRWHDAKQHFVALTTDLLDTCKTDPSKEGWVSVDYLHALGYLLYGYFWSVMPEKAQGTGLHEMKQRLGDFYWRRIFSRFNGLCESVRNELEH
;
A
#
# COMPACT_ATOMS: atom_id res chain seq x y z
N GLU A 1 32.96 5.29 15.67
CA GLU A 1 31.52 5.41 15.40
C GLU A 1 31.30 5.17 13.90
N TRP A 2 30.23 4.48 13.50
CA TRP A 2 30.04 3.98 12.12
C TRP A 2 28.95 4.74 11.35
N GLY A 3 28.43 5.84 11.91
CA GLY A 3 27.47 6.74 11.27
C GLY A 3 26.04 6.21 11.20
N GLN A 4 25.81 4.89 11.29
CA GLN A 4 24.48 4.25 11.25
C GLN A 4 23.52 4.81 12.30
N GLU A 5 24.02 5.18 13.49
CA GLU A 5 23.22 5.82 14.52
C GLU A 5 22.68 7.20 14.11
N GLN A 6 23.41 7.93 13.25
CA GLN A 6 22.97 9.21 12.71
C GLN A 6 21.79 9.01 11.74
N TRP A 7 21.89 8.04 10.83
CA TRP A 7 20.81 7.72 9.89
C TRP A 7 19.51 7.31 10.61
N VAL A 8 19.61 6.52 11.69
CA VAL A 8 18.44 6.12 12.47
C VAL A 8 17.78 7.33 13.16
N ARG A 9 18.58 8.27 13.70
CA ARG A 9 18.06 9.50 14.31
C ARG A 9 17.39 10.40 13.27
N ASP A 10 18.03 10.60 12.12
CA ASP A 10 17.53 11.47 11.07
C ASP A 10 16.25 10.89 10.43
N ALA A 11 16.14 9.57 10.28
CA ALA A 11 14.93 8.94 9.77
C ALA A 11 13.72 9.05 10.72
N ARG A 12 13.95 9.21 12.04
CA ARG A 12 12.87 9.24 13.04
C ARG A 12 11.99 10.49 12.93
N ILE A 13 12.58 11.63 12.56
CA ILE A 13 11.85 12.90 12.46
C ILE A 13 10.82 12.90 11.32
N ALA A 14 11.07 12.11 10.26
CA ALA A 14 10.22 12.03 9.08
C ALA A 14 8.81 11.48 9.36
N GLN A 15 8.59 10.78 10.48
CA GLN A 15 7.27 10.26 10.86
C GLN A 15 6.41 11.27 11.64
N ILE A 16 6.96 12.45 11.95
CA ILE A 16 6.40 13.41 12.90
C ILE A 16 6.28 14.79 12.28
N TYR A 17 7.33 15.26 11.60
CA TYR A 17 7.39 16.59 11.00
C TYR A 17 6.64 16.56 9.65
N GLU A 18 5.77 17.54 9.39
CA GLU A 18 4.82 17.60 8.26
C GLU A 18 3.54 16.75 8.38
N GLY A 19 3.26 16.26 9.59
CA GLY A 19 2.05 15.53 9.91
C GLY A 19 2.39 14.11 10.34
N THR A 20 1.87 13.69 11.49
CA THR A 20 2.13 12.34 11.99
C THR A 20 1.58 11.30 11.03
N ASN A 21 2.16 10.10 11.02
CA ASN A 21 1.65 8.98 10.19
C ASN A 21 0.13 8.77 10.33
N GLY A 22 -0.43 8.97 11.53
CA GLY A 22 -1.88 8.89 11.77
C GLY A 22 -2.68 9.98 11.06
N ILE A 23 -2.20 11.23 11.07
CA ILE A 23 -2.85 12.34 10.36
C ILE A 23 -2.77 12.14 8.84
N GLN A 24 -1.63 11.67 8.33
CA GLN A 24 -1.48 11.33 6.90
C GLN A 24 -2.41 10.18 6.49
N ALA A 25 -2.54 9.17 7.34
CA ALA A 25 -3.45 8.05 7.12
C ALA A 25 -4.91 8.50 7.08
N GLN A 26 -5.32 9.35 8.03
CA GLN A 26 -6.67 9.91 8.07
C GLN A 26 -6.93 10.83 6.87
N ASP A 27 -5.95 11.63 6.45
CA ASP A 27 -6.04 12.42 5.22
C ASP A 27 -6.33 11.55 4.00
N LEU A 28 -5.55 10.47 3.82
CA LEU A 28 -5.74 9.51 2.73
C LEU A 28 -7.17 8.95 2.75
N VAL A 29 -7.58 8.33 3.85
CA VAL A 29 -8.87 7.63 3.90
C VAL A 29 -10.02 8.63 3.77
N LYS A 30 -10.06 9.66 4.60
CA LYS A 30 -11.17 10.60 4.64
C LYS A 30 -11.23 11.47 3.40
N ARG A 31 -10.14 12.18 3.09
CA ARG A 31 -10.13 13.24 2.09
C ARG A 31 -9.82 12.75 0.68
N LYS A 32 -9.09 11.64 0.51
CA LYS A 32 -8.68 11.15 -0.81
C LYS A 32 -9.43 9.91 -1.28
N VAL A 33 -10.01 9.12 -0.38
CA VAL A 33 -10.76 7.90 -0.74
C VAL A 33 -12.25 8.10 -0.53
N ILE A 34 -12.69 8.48 0.67
CA ILE A 34 -14.12 8.61 0.97
C ILE A 34 -14.74 9.78 0.20
N THR A 35 -14.12 10.95 0.21
CA THR A 35 -14.64 12.14 -0.48
C THR A 35 -14.86 11.93 -1.98
N ASP A 36 -13.98 11.18 -2.66
CA ASP A 36 -14.08 10.91 -4.11
C ASP A 36 -14.71 9.54 -4.44
N GLN A 37 -15.22 8.82 -3.42
CA GLN A 37 -15.78 7.47 -3.55
C GLN A 37 -14.80 6.44 -4.17
N GLY A 38 -13.50 6.63 -3.96
CA GLY A 38 -12.43 5.76 -4.45
C GLY A 38 -12.08 5.96 -5.93
N GLU A 39 -12.74 6.87 -6.65
CA GLU A 39 -12.62 7.03 -8.10
C GLU A 39 -11.16 7.19 -8.55
N THR A 40 -10.41 8.11 -7.93
CA THR A 40 -9.01 8.37 -8.30
C THR A 40 -8.12 7.16 -8.02
N LEU A 41 -8.35 6.49 -6.88
CA LEU A 41 -7.59 5.32 -6.47
C LEU A 41 -7.84 4.15 -7.43
N PHE A 42 -9.09 3.87 -7.78
CA PHE A 42 -9.43 2.80 -8.71
C PHE A 42 -8.86 3.06 -10.10
N ALA A 43 -8.96 4.29 -10.60
CA ALA A 43 -8.36 4.69 -11.87
C ALA A 43 -6.83 4.47 -11.88
N LEU A 44 -6.14 4.84 -10.81
CA LEU A 44 -4.69 4.60 -10.67
C LEU A 44 -4.35 3.10 -10.70
N LEU A 45 -5.11 2.27 -9.98
CA LEU A 45 -4.90 0.82 -9.96
C LEU A 45 -5.26 0.16 -11.29
N ASP A 46 -6.19 0.71 -12.05
CA ASP A 46 -6.50 0.26 -13.41
C ASP A 46 -5.40 0.64 -14.40
N GLU A 47 -4.84 1.85 -14.30
CA GLU A 47 -3.68 2.26 -15.09
C GLU A 47 -2.50 1.31 -14.86
N PHE A 48 -2.20 0.99 -13.61
CA PHE A 48 -1.11 0.07 -13.25
C PHE A 48 -1.36 -1.36 -13.72
N ALA A 49 -2.62 -1.82 -13.75
CA ALA A 49 -2.94 -3.14 -14.31
C ALA A 49 -2.65 -3.22 -15.81
N GLY A 50 -2.71 -2.10 -16.53
CA GLY A 50 -2.35 -2.04 -17.94
C GLY A 50 -0.84 -2.16 -18.23
N THR A 51 0.04 -2.08 -17.22
CA THR A 51 1.49 -1.97 -17.43
C THR A 51 2.30 -3.17 -16.93
N THR A 52 1.67 -4.13 -16.25
CA THR A 52 2.29 -5.36 -15.75
C THR A 52 1.43 -6.56 -16.09
N SER A 53 2.03 -7.74 -16.26
CA SER A 53 1.29 -9.01 -16.37
C SER A 53 1.44 -9.92 -15.14
N ASP A 54 2.04 -9.42 -14.05
CA ASP A 54 2.25 -10.20 -12.83
C ASP A 54 0.91 -10.51 -12.14
N SER A 55 0.50 -11.78 -12.18
CA SER A 55 -0.78 -12.22 -11.61
C SER A 55 -0.86 -11.98 -10.10
N ARG A 56 0.27 -12.06 -9.37
CA ARG A 56 0.30 -11.82 -7.92
C ARG A 56 -0.19 -10.43 -7.58
N TRP A 57 0.19 -9.45 -8.41
CA TRP A 57 -0.24 -8.08 -8.23
C TRP A 57 -1.71 -7.87 -8.63
N HIS A 58 -2.18 -8.51 -9.68
CA HIS A 58 -3.58 -8.44 -10.08
C HIS A 58 -4.51 -8.99 -9.00
N ASP A 59 -4.15 -10.13 -8.41
CA ASP A 59 -4.92 -10.74 -7.32
C ASP A 59 -4.94 -9.81 -6.09
N ALA A 60 -3.78 -9.25 -5.71
CA ALA A 60 -3.69 -8.32 -4.60
C ALA A 60 -4.46 -7.01 -4.85
N LYS A 61 -4.44 -6.50 -6.08
CA LYS A 61 -5.23 -5.34 -6.49
C LYS A 61 -6.72 -5.63 -6.31
N GLN A 62 -7.22 -6.76 -6.82
CA GLN A 62 -8.63 -7.13 -6.68
C GLN A 62 -9.04 -7.22 -5.20
N HIS A 63 -8.17 -7.82 -4.39
CA HIS A 63 -8.38 -7.94 -2.93
C HIS A 63 -8.46 -6.57 -2.25
N PHE A 64 -7.60 -5.63 -2.66
CA PHE A 64 -7.60 -4.26 -2.14
C PHE A 64 -8.80 -3.45 -2.62
N VAL A 65 -9.21 -3.58 -3.89
CA VAL A 65 -10.40 -2.93 -4.43
C VAL A 65 -11.63 -3.35 -3.64
N ALA A 66 -11.80 -4.66 -3.37
CA ALA A 66 -12.88 -5.15 -2.54
C ALA A 66 -12.84 -4.54 -1.12
N LEU A 67 -11.66 -4.50 -0.48
CA LEU A 67 -11.48 -3.86 0.82
C LEU A 67 -11.89 -2.37 0.82
N THR A 68 -11.52 -1.64 -0.23
CA THR A 68 -11.88 -0.23 -0.38
C THR A 68 -13.39 -0.07 -0.59
N THR A 69 -14.03 -0.95 -1.35
CA THR A 69 -15.50 -0.94 -1.50
C THR A 69 -16.19 -1.17 -0.16
N ASP A 70 -15.75 -2.17 0.61
CA ASP A 70 -16.29 -2.44 1.95
C ASP A 70 -16.12 -1.22 2.88
N LEU A 71 -14.94 -0.59 2.86
CA LEU A 71 -14.67 0.62 3.62
C LEU A 71 -15.63 1.77 3.25
N LEU A 72 -15.83 2.01 1.95
CA LEU A 72 -16.73 3.05 1.46
C LEU A 72 -18.18 2.78 1.88
N ASP A 73 -18.62 1.52 1.80
CA ASP A 73 -19.98 1.14 2.17
C ASP A 73 -20.20 1.24 3.68
N THR A 74 -19.29 0.73 4.50
CA THR A 74 -19.36 0.85 5.97
C THR A 74 -19.37 2.31 6.41
N CYS A 75 -18.54 3.17 5.80
CA CYS A 75 -18.47 4.59 6.19
C CYS A 75 -19.73 5.40 5.83
N LYS A 76 -20.63 4.88 4.98
CA LYS A 76 -21.95 5.51 4.75
C LYS A 76 -22.84 5.41 5.99
N THR A 77 -22.71 4.32 6.75
CA THR A 77 -23.54 4.05 7.93
C THR A 77 -22.82 4.35 9.25
N ASP A 78 -21.50 4.15 9.30
CA ASP A 78 -20.65 4.47 10.45
C ASP A 78 -19.41 5.24 9.99
N PRO A 79 -19.51 6.58 9.87
CA PRO A 79 -18.38 7.41 9.45
C PRO A 79 -17.19 7.37 10.42
N SER A 80 -17.37 6.89 11.66
CA SER A 80 -16.26 6.85 12.62
C SER A 80 -15.21 5.81 12.23
N LYS A 81 -15.60 4.77 11.48
CA LYS A 81 -14.75 3.67 11.01
C LYS A 81 -13.55 4.12 10.21
N GLU A 82 -13.65 5.24 9.48
CA GLU A 82 -12.55 5.82 8.72
C GLU A 82 -11.28 6.03 9.58
N GLY A 83 -11.44 6.46 10.83
CA GLY A 83 -10.34 6.78 11.73
C GLY A 83 -9.69 5.55 12.37
N TRP A 84 -10.47 4.49 12.59
CA TRP A 84 -10.01 3.25 13.23
C TRP A 84 -9.10 2.44 12.30
N VAL A 85 -9.41 2.45 11.00
CA VAL A 85 -8.72 1.64 10.01
C VAL A 85 -7.61 2.36 9.25
N SER A 86 -7.50 3.69 9.42
CA SER A 86 -6.73 4.53 8.50
C SER A 86 -5.27 4.12 8.36
N VAL A 87 -4.60 3.80 9.48
CA VAL A 87 -3.16 3.49 9.49
C VAL A 87 -2.87 2.16 8.80
N ASP A 88 -3.69 1.14 9.08
CA ASP A 88 -3.54 -0.17 8.46
C ASP A 88 -3.87 -0.12 6.96
N TYR A 89 -4.90 0.64 6.60
CA TYR A 89 -5.27 0.90 5.20
C TYR A 89 -4.13 1.60 4.44
N LEU A 90 -3.53 2.65 5.02
CA LEU A 90 -2.38 3.36 4.45
C LEU A 90 -1.21 2.41 4.20
N HIS A 91 -0.88 1.57 5.17
CA HIS A 91 0.21 0.60 5.01
C HIS A 91 -0.12 -0.46 3.96
N ALA A 92 -1.35 -0.99 3.93
CA ALA A 92 -1.80 -1.95 2.94
C ALA A 92 -1.66 -1.38 1.52
N LEU A 93 -2.12 -0.15 1.29
CA LEU A 93 -1.91 0.56 0.02
C LEU A 93 -0.42 0.68 -0.31
N GLY A 94 0.42 1.04 0.66
CA GLY A 94 1.87 1.11 0.48
C GLY A 94 2.47 -0.21 0.00
N TYR A 95 2.12 -1.33 0.63
CA TYR A 95 2.58 -2.66 0.18
C TYR A 95 2.09 -2.98 -1.23
N LEU A 96 0.83 -2.68 -1.57
CA LEU A 96 0.30 -2.89 -2.92
C LEU A 96 1.09 -2.11 -3.98
N LEU A 97 1.41 -0.84 -3.70
CA LEU A 97 2.20 0.02 -4.60
C LEU A 97 3.64 -0.47 -4.75
N TYR A 98 4.28 -0.90 -3.67
CA TYR A 98 5.61 -1.52 -3.77
C TYR A 98 5.58 -2.86 -4.52
N GLY A 99 4.51 -3.66 -4.36
CA GLY A 99 4.28 -4.87 -5.15
C GLY A 99 4.20 -4.57 -6.64
N TYR A 100 3.50 -3.49 -7.03
CA TYR A 100 3.48 -3.01 -8.42
C TYR A 100 4.89 -2.70 -8.93
N PHE A 101 5.64 -1.88 -8.20
CA PHE A 101 6.99 -1.49 -8.63
C PHE A 101 7.92 -2.71 -8.77
N TRP A 102 7.84 -3.68 -7.87
CA TRP A 102 8.61 -4.93 -7.99
C TRP A 102 8.18 -5.81 -9.16
N SER A 103 6.94 -5.69 -9.62
CA SER A 103 6.43 -6.40 -10.79
C SER A 103 6.97 -5.80 -12.10
N VAL A 104 7.09 -4.47 -12.19
CA VAL A 104 7.53 -3.79 -13.43
C VAL A 104 9.04 -3.58 -13.52
N MET A 105 9.75 -3.42 -12.40
CA MET A 105 11.19 -3.11 -12.39
C MET A 105 12.07 -4.11 -13.15
N PRO A 106 11.86 -5.45 -13.05
CA PRO A 106 12.66 -6.41 -13.80
C PRO A 106 12.52 -6.21 -15.32
N GLU A 107 11.30 -5.98 -15.82
CA GLU A 107 11.02 -5.78 -17.24
C GLU A 107 11.63 -4.50 -17.80
N LYS A 108 11.80 -3.47 -16.96
CA LYS A 108 12.44 -2.20 -17.33
C LYS A 108 13.96 -2.20 -17.14
N ALA A 109 14.54 -3.24 -16.54
CA ALA A 109 15.96 -3.30 -16.28
C ALA A 109 16.77 -3.49 -17.58
N GLN A 110 17.76 -2.62 -17.80
CA GLN A 110 18.67 -2.75 -18.93
C GLN A 110 19.88 -3.61 -18.56
N GLY A 111 20.15 -4.64 -19.35
CA GLY A 111 21.24 -5.58 -19.14
C GLY A 111 20.86 -6.79 -18.30
N THR A 112 21.39 -7.95 -18.67
CA THR A 112 21.04 -9.26 -18.09
C THR A 112 21.31 -9.33 -16.58
N GLY A 113 22.47 -8.84 -16.13
CA GLY A 113 22.82 -8.88 -14.70
C GLY A 113 21.90 -8.04 -13.82
N LEU A 114 21.48 -6.84 -14.28
CA LEU A 114 20.54 -6.01 -13.53
C LEU A 114 19.14 -6.61 -13.52
N HIS A 115 18.70 -7.17 -14.65
CA HIS A 115 17.41 -7.86 -14.77
C HIS A 115 17.30 -9.03 -13.77
N GLU A 116 18.27 -9.95 -13.78
CA GLU A 116 18.29 -11.10 -12.86
C GLU A 116 18.33 -10.67 -11.39
N MET A 117 19.09 -9.62 -11.07
CA MET A 117 19.14 -9.06 -9.71
C MET A 117 17.77 -8.51 -9.29
N LYS A 118 17.11 -7.72 -10.15
CA LYS A 118 15.78 -7.17 -9.87
C LYS A 118 14.74 -8.26 -9.72
N GLN A 119 14.77 -9.30 -10.54
CA GLN A 119 13.87 -10.45 -10.44
C GLN A 119 14.02 -11.14 -9.08
N ARG A 120 15.25 -11.47 -8.66
CA ARG A 120 15.52 -12.12 -7.37
C ARG A 120 15.06 -11.28 -6.16
N LEU A 121 15.27 -9.97 -6.21
CA LEU A 121 14.82 -9.05 -5.16
C LEU A 121 13.29 -8.91 -5.15
N GLY A 122 12.65 -8.87 -6.32
CA GLY A 122 11.19 -8.86 -6.45
C GLY A 122 10.57 -10.13 -5.86
N ASP A 123 11.13 -11.30 -6.15
CA ASP A 123 10.66 -12.56 -5.58
C ASP A 123 10.86 -12.63 -4.06
N PHE A 124 11.96 -12.07 -3.54
CA PHE A 124 12.13 -11.91 -2.09
C PHE A 124 11.05 -11.00 -1.50
N TYR A 125 10.77 -9.85 -2.13
CA TYR A 125 9.75 -8.93 -1.68
C TYR A 125 8.37 -9.61 -1.62
N TRP A 126 7.93 -10.25 -2.71
CA TRP A 126 6.65 -10.96 -2.77
C TRP A 126 6.54 -12.08 -1.73
N ARG A 127 7.61 -12.87 -1.55
CA ARG A 127 7.59 -14.00 -0.63
C ARG A 127 7.67 -13.60 0.85
N ARG A 128 8.46 -12.57 1.19
CA ARG A 128 8.81 -12.28 2.59
C ARG A 128 8.21 -10.99 3.13
N ILE A 129 8.10 -9.97 2.28
CA ILE A 129 7.72 -8.63 2.69
C ILE A 129 6.24 -8.39 2.47
N PHE A 130 5.76 -8.75 1.28
CA PHE A 130 4.38 -8.54 0.86
C PHE A 130 3.36 -9.32 1.70
N SER A 131 3.74 -10.40 2.36
CA SER A 131 2.82 -11.15 3.25
C SER A 131 2.15 -10.29 4.33
N ARG A 132 2.74 -9.14 4.69
CA ARG A 132 2.15 -8.15 5.61
C ARG A 132 0.90 -7.48 5.04
N PHE A 133 0.81 -7.32 3.72
CA PHE A 133 -0.38 -6.78 3.04
C PHE A 133 -1.64 -7.53 3.43
N ASN A 134 -1.61 -8.87 3.38
CA ASN A 134 -2.76 -9.71 3.72
C ASN A 134 -3.19 -9.50 5.18
N GLY A 135 -2.24 -9.46 6.10
CA GLY A 135 -2.54 -9.22 7.53
C GLY A 135 -3.12 -7.84 7.80
N LEU A 136 -2.66 -6.82 7.10
CA LEU A 136 -3.20 -5.46 7.21
C LEU A 136 -4.61 -5.36 6.62
N CYS A 137 -4.85 -5.96 5.45
CA CYS A 137 -6.20 -6.01 4.87
C CYS A 137 -7.19 -6.73 5.79
N GLU A 138 -6.74 -7.81 6.44
CA GLU A 138 -7.57 -8.53 7.40
C GLU A 138 -7.85 -7.72 8.68
N SER A 139 -6.85 -7.00 9.19
CA SER A 139 -7.03 -6.06 10.31
C SER A 139 -8.11 -5.03 10.00
N VAL A 140 -8.08 -4.44 8.79
CA VAL A 140 -9.09 -3.49 8.33
C VAL A 140 -10.47 -4.14 8.25
N ARG A 141 -10.62 -5.32 7.64
CA ARG A 141 -11.94 -5.99 7.55
C ARG A 141 -12.55 -6.26 8.91
N ASN A 142 -11.77 -6.85 9.82
CA ASN A 142 -12.24 -7.16 11.16
C ASN A 142 -12.79 -5.92 11.87
N GLU A 143 -12.13 -4.77 11.71
CA GLU A 143 -12.60 -3.52 12.30
C GLU A 143 -13.81 -2.95 11.56
N LEU A 144 -13.96 -3.15 10.24
CA LEU A 144 -15.16 -2.71 9.50
C LEU A 144 -16.42 -3.52 9.85
N GLU A 145 -16.26 -4.77 10.30
CA GLU A 145 -17.37 -5.68 10.65
C GLU A 145 -17.88 -5.53 12.10
N HIS A 146 -17.09 -4.93 12.99
CA HIS A 146 -17.39 -4.76 14.41
C HIS A 146 -17.81 -3.34 14.78
#